data_AF-A0A5C7Z5X7-F1
#
_entry.id   AF-A0A5C7Z5X7-F1
#
_cell.length_a   1.000
_cell.length_b   1.000
_cell.length_c   1.000
_cell.angle_alpha   90.00
_cell.angle_beta   90.00
_cell.angle_gamma   90.00
#
_symmetry.space_group_name_H-M   'P 1'
#
loop_
_entity.id
_entity.type
_entity.pdbx_description
1 polymer ?
#
loop_
_entity_poly.entity_id
_entity_poly.type
_entity_poly.pdbx_seq_one_letter_code
_entity_poly.pdbx_strand_id
1 'polypeptide(L)'
;MENQNLIYYNLYYFKAKNESKEIADQWISNINTSLTDKNQKETNDFLKLVAYNEIKANFIPYTFYHISTGIRGVFDPGRFDLMTFIAKEDGRQGFLEILNGNKPFSSLFSKKSLLLVYFLLVPIFLVLLFKWFHFFKFYSTKKRSFSEYFFFVFIGYYVLITGPVNCSRYMMPFQFVLITFVLVSVNENKLKNASQN
;
A
#
# COMPACT_ATOMS: atom_id res chain seq x y z
N MET A 1 -16.77 -1.39 -11.82
CA MET A 1 -16.15 -1.09 -10.51
C MET A 1 -14.63 -1.04 -10.61
N GLU A 2 -13.96 -1.96 -11.31
CA GLU A 2 -12.49 -1.96 -11.46
C GLU A 2 -11.91 -0.62 -11.95
N ASN A 3 -12.47 -0.04 -13.01
CA ASN A 3 -11.98 1.23 -13.57
C ASN A 3 -12.27 2.45 -12.68
N GLN A 4 -13.22 2.36 -11.74
CA GLN A 4 -13.45 3.42 -10.78
C GLN A 4 -12.27 3.51 -9.79
N ASN A 5 -11.78 2.37 -9.28
CA ASN A 5 -10.62 2.39 -8.39
C ASN A 5 -9.37 2.93 -9.10
N LEU A 6 -9.18 2.55 -10.36
CA LEU A 6 -8.07 3.05 -11.16
C LEU A 6 -8.11 4.58 -11.33
N ILE A 7 -9.29 5.16 -11.57
CA ILE A 7 -9.45 6.60 -11.76
C ILE A 7 -9.43 7.36 -10.43
N TYR A 8 -10.34 7.03 -9.52
CA TYR A 8 -10.61 7.82 -8.31
C TYR A 8 -9.60 7.58 -7.17
N TYR A 9 -8.78 6.52 -7.27
CA TYR A 9 -7.70 6.27 -6.31
C TYR A 9 -6.33 6.33 -7.00
N ASN A 10 -6.01 5.37 -7.87
CA ASN A 10 -4.63 5.25 -8.38
C ASN A 10 -4.18 6.48 -9.15
N LEU A 11 -4.94 6.87 -10.16
CA LEU A 11 -4.59 8.00 -11.03
C LEU A 11 -4.84 9.35 -10.35
N TYR A 12 -5.88 9.45 -9.53
CA TYR A 12 -6.10 10.63 -8.69
C TYR A 12 -4.89 10.90 -7.77
N TYR A 13 -4.44 9.91 -7.00
CA TYR A 13 -3.30 10.10 -6.10
C TYR A 13 -1.96 10.21 -6.84
N PHE A 14 -1.84 9.60 -8.02
CA PHE A 14 -0.70 9.83 -8.92
C PHE A 14 -0.62 11.31 -9.34
N LYS A 15 -1.73 11.89 -9.82
CA LYS A 15 -1.82 13.30 -10.21
C LYS A 15 -1.62 14.23 -9.02
N ALA A 16 -2.27 13.95 -7.89
CA ALA A 16 -2.13 14.76 -6.69
C ALA A 16 -0.69 14.85 -6.21
N LYS A 17 0.07 13.75 -6.32
CA LYS A 17 1.49 13.70 -5.95
C LYS A 17 2.40 14.43 -6.94
N ASN A 18 2.17 14.30 -8.24
CA ASN A 18 3.10 14.78 -9.27
C ASN A 18 2.79 16.19 -9.79
N GLU A 19 1.53 16.62 -9.71
CA GLU A 19 1.07 17.89 -10.27
C GLU A 19 0.57 18.81 -9.14
N SER A 20 -0.57 18.48 -8.53
CA SER A 20 -1.10 19.06 -7.29
C SER A 20 -2.47 18.45 -6.98
N LYS A 21 -2.94 18.62 -5.74
CA LYS A 21 -4.30 18.22 -5.35
C LYS A 21 -5.36 18.96 -6.16
N GLU A 22 -5.17 20.26 -6.40
CA GLU A 22 -6.11 21.11 -7.13
C GLU A 22 -6.29 20.60 -8.57
N ILE A 23 -5.19 20.24 -9.24
CA ILE A 23 -5.25 19.68 -10.60
C ILE A 23 -5.94 18.31 -10.58
N ALA A 24 -5.65 17.47 -9.59
CA ALA A 24 -6.30 16.16 -9.46
C ALA A 24 -7.82 16.29 -9.22
N ASP A 25 -8.23 17.23 -8.37
CA ASP A 25 -9.64 17.52 -8.08
C ASP A 25 -10.37 18.04 -9.33
N GLN A 26 -9.75 18.95 -10.08
CA GLN A 26 -10.29 19.45 -11.37
C GLN A 26 -10.42 18.33 -12.40
N TRP A 27 -9.41 17.46 -12.50
CA TRP A 27 -9.43 16.31 -13.40
C TRP A 27 -10.59 15.35 -13.09
N ILE A 28 -10.80 15.02 -11.81
CA ILE A 28 -11.93 14.20 -11.38
C ILE A 28 -13.28 14.88 -11.64
N SER A 29 -13.36 16.20 -11.41
CA SER A 29 -14.58 16.96 -11.71
C SER A 29 -14.95 16.86 -13.20
N ASN A 30 -13.99 17.05 -14.09
CA ASN A 30 -14.21 16.96 -15.54
C ASN A 30 -14.64 15.56 -15.99
N ILE A 31 -14.05 14.52 -15.39
CA ILE A 31 -14.47 13.14 -15.60
C ILE A 31 -15.92 12.97 -15.16
N ASN A 32 -16.29 13.40 -13.95
CA ASN A 32 -17.65 13.26 -13.43
C ASN A 32 -18.69 13.97 -14.30
N THR A 33 -18.41 15.18 -14.78
CA THR A 33 -19.29 15.90 -15.71
C THR A 33 -19.52 15.08 -16.98
N SER A 34 -18.48 14.42 -17.50
CA SER A 34 -18.56 13.58 -18.69
C SER A 34 -19.33 12.27 -18.47
N LEU A 35 -19.62 11.88 -17.22
CA LEU A 35 -20.33 10.65 -16.87
C LEU A 35 -21.84 10.85 -16.67
N THR A 36 -22.33 12.09 -16.57
CA THR A 36 -23.69 12.43 -16.09
C THR A 36 -24.81 11.65 -16.80
N ASP A 37 -24.69 11.44 -18.11
CA ASP A 37 -25.72 10.79 -18.93
C ASP A 37 -25.35 9.35 -19.37
N LYS A 38 -24.27 8.79 -18.81
CA LYS A 38 -23.77 7.47 -19.21
C LYS A 38 -24.40 6.35 -18.40
N ASN A 39 -24.78 5.27 -19.06
CA ASN A 39 -25.13 4.03 -18.38
C ASN A 39 -23.88 3.34 -17.79
N GLN A 40 -24.07 2.25 -17.03
CA GLN A 40 -22.97 1.56 -16.36
C GLN A 40 -21.89 1.05 -17.31
N LYS A 41 -22.28 0.54 -18.49
CA LYS A 41 -21.33 0.01 -19.48
C LYS A 41 -20.53 1.15 -20.09
N GLU A 42 -21.20 2.20 -20.54
CA GLU A 42 -20.59 3.41 -21.11
C GLU A 42 -19.66 4.09 -20.11
N THR A 43 -20.05 4.14 -18.84
CA THR A 43 -19.20 4.63 -17.75
C THR A 43 -17.93 3.81 -17.65
N ASN A 44 -18.03 2.48 -17.65
CA ASN A 44 -16.87 1.61 -17.50
C ASN A 44 -15.92 1.72 -18.71
N ASP A 45 -16.45 1.80 -19.92
CA ASP A 45 -15.67 1.93 -21.16
C ASP A 45 -14.99 3.30 -21.25
N PHE A 46 -15.71 4.38 -20.87
CA PHE A 46 -15.14 5.72 -20.79
C PHE A 46 -14.00 5.80 -19.78
N LEU A 47 -14.20 5.30 -18.55
CA LEU A 47 -13.16 5.28 -17.51
C LEU A 47 -11.95 4.45 -17.93
N LYS A 48 -12.16 3.33 -18.63
CA LYS A 48 -11.06 2.52 -19.18
C LYS A 48 -10.22 3.33 -20.18
N LEU A 49 -10.88 4.05 -21.09
CA LEU A 49 -10.21 4.87 -22.10
C LEU A 49 -9.41 6.00 -21.46
N VAL A 50 -10.02 6.74 -20.52
CA VAL A 50 -9.35 7.81 -19.77
C VAL A 50 -8.14 7.26 -19.03
N ALA A 51 -8.29 6.15 -18.30
CA ALA A 51 -7.20 5.55 -17.56
C ALA A 51 -6.06 5.07 -18.47
N TYR A 52 -6.41 4.41 -19.58
CA TYR A 52 -5.42 3.95 -20.57
C TYR A 52 -4.62 5.13 -21.13
N ASN A 53 -5.29 6.21 -21.54
CA ASN A 53 -4.63 7.39 -22.09
C ASN A 53 -3.72 8.06 -21.06
N GLU A 54 -4.18 8.20 -19.81
CA GLU A 54 -3.42 8.81 -18.73
C GLU A 54 -2.15 8.00 -18.40
N ILE A 55 -2.29 6.67 -18.26
CA ILE A 55 -1.15 5.78 -18.01
C ILE A 55 -0.19 5.76 -19.19
N LYS A 56 -0.70 5.73 -20.42
CA LYS A 56 0.13 5.73 -21.63
C LYS A 56 0.94 7.02 -21.74
N ALA A 57 0.33 8.17 -21.49
CA ALA A 57 1.02 9.46 -21.49
C ALA A 57 2.08 9.55 -20.37
N ASN A 58 1.85 8.85 -19.26
CA ASN A 58 2.70 8.87 -18.08
C ASN A 58 3.38 7.52 -17.80
N PHE A 59 3.70 6.74 -18.84
CA PHE A 59 4.02 5.31 -18.67
C PHE A 59 5.15 5.05 -17.67
N ILE A 60 6.27 5.74 -17.84
CA ILE A 60 7.43 5.62 -16.96
C ILE A 60 7.12 6.13 -15.54
N PRO A 61 6.70 7.41 -15.34
CA PRO A 61 6.44 7.92 -14.00
C PRO A 61 5.33 7.15 -13.27
N TYR A 62 4.28 6.72 -13.98
CA TYR A 62 3.21 5.91 -13.41
C TYR A 62 3.72 4.51 -13.01
N THR A 63 4.59 3.89 -13.80
CA THR A 63 5.18 2.59 -13.45
C THR A 63 5.97 2.67 -12.14
N PHE A 64 6.83 3.69 -11.99
CA PHE A 64 7.57 3.91 -10.75
C PHE A 64 6.65 4.21 -9.58
N TYR A 65 5.63 5.04 -9.80
CA TYR A 65 4.62 5.33 -8.78
C TYR A 65 3.89 4.06 -8.33
N HIS A 66 3.43 3.24 -9.27
CA HIS A 66 2.69 2.01 -9.03
C HIS A 66 3.50 1.01 -8.22
N ILE A 67 4.76 0.78 -8.60
CA ILE A 67 5.66 -0.13 -7.89
C ILE A 67 6.00 0.40 -6.50
N SER A 68 6.39 1.68 -6.38
CA SER A 68 6.82 2.25 -5.10
C SER A 68 5.68 2.32 -4.07
N THR A 69 4.47 2.65 -4.51
CA THR A 69 3.28 2.65 -3.65
C THR A 69 2.81 1.25 -3.30
N GLY A 70 2.92 0.30 -4.24
CA GLY A 70 2.72 -1.13 -3.96
C GLY A 70 3.66 -1.65 -2.88
N ILE A 71 4.96 -1.37 -2.99
CA ILE A 71 5.95 -1.79 -1.98
C ILE A 71 5.64 -1.14 -0.63
N ARG A 72 5.24 0.14 -0.60
CA ARG A 72 4.85 0.81 0.63
C ARG A 72 3.71 0.08 1.35
N GLY A 73 2.73 -0.46 0.63
CA GLY A 73 1.63 -1.23 1.21
C GLY A 73 2.08 -2.50 1.96
N VAL A 74 3.24 -3.07 1.61
CA VAL A 74 3.84 -4.23 2.30
C VAL A 74 4.23 -3.91 3.74
N PHE A 75 4.57 -2.65 3.99
CA PHE A 75 4.99 -2.13 5.29
C PHE A 75 3.88 -1.32 5.99
N ASP A 76 2.65 -1.35 5.47
CA ASP A 76 1.53 -0.63 6.08
C ASP A 76 1.13 -1.31 7.42
N PRO A 77 1.17 -0.58 8.55
CA PRO A 77 0.78 -1.11 9.86
C PRO A 77 -0.74 -1.24 10.07
N GLY A 78 -1.56 -1.05 9.03
CA GLY A 78 -3.02 -1.11 9.13
C GLY A 78 -3.62 0.20 9.61
N ARG A 79 -3.01 1.31 9.20
CA ARG A 79 -3.48 2.65 9.56
C ARG A 79 -4.93 2.87 9.12
N PHE A 80 -5.26 2.51 7.88
CA PHE A 80 -6.60 2.73 7.33
C PHE A 80 -7.68 2.05 8.19
N ASP A 81 -7.44 0.80 8.61
CA ASP A 81 -8.37 0.05 9.45
C ASP A 81 -8.56 0.71 10.82
N LEU A 82 -7.46 1.03 11.53
CA LEU A 82 -7.52 1.67 12.85
C LEU A 82 -8.17 3.07 12.82
N MET A 83 -7.90 3.85 11.78
CA MET A 83 -8.50 5.17 11.59
C MET A 83 -10.01 5.08 11.31
N THR A 84 -10.43 4.07 10.55
CA THR A 84 -11.86 3.79 10.30
C THR A 84 -12.57 3.41 11.60
N PHE A 85 -11.95 2.57 12.44
CA PHE A 85 -12.52 2.15 13.73
C PHE A 85 -12.61 3.26 14.78
N ILE A 86 -11.58 4.11 14.90
CA ILE A 86 -11.46 5.07 16.01
C ILE A 86 -12.00 6.46 15.65
N ALA A 87 -11.79 6.91 14.42
CA ALA A 87 -12.06 8.30 14.03
C ALA A 87 -13.19 8.46 12.99
N LYS A 88 -13.74 7.37 12.44
CA LYS A 88 -14.68 7.39 11.30
C LYS A 88 -14.18 8.32 10.19
N GLU A 89 -12.90 8.22 9.82
CA GLU A 89 -12.40 9.00 8.69
C GLU A 89 -12.99 8.45 7.37
N ASP A 90 -13.43 9.35 6.49
CA ASP A 90 -13.62 9.00 5.09
C ASP A 90 -12.24 8.71 4.46
N GLY A 91 -12.18 7.88 3.43
CA GLY A 91 -10.91 7.48 2.78
C GLY A 91 -10.12 8.62 2.11
N ARG A 92 -10.52 9.89 2.32
CA ARG A 92 -9.87 11.10 1.81
C ARG A 92 -9.13 11.89 2.88
N GLN A 93 -9.14 11.47 4.14
CA GLN A 93 -8.43 12.15 5.22
C GLN A 93 -7.27 11.26 5.72
N GLY A 94 -6.05 11.81 5.87
CA GLY A 94 -4.99 11.10 6.59
C GLY A 94 -3.51 11.30 6.19
N PHE A 95 -2.64 10.43 6.73
CA PHE A 95 -1.18 10.32 6.47
C PHE A 95 -0.84 10.18 4.99
N LEU A 96 -1.74 9.69 4.15
CA LEU A 96 -1.55 9.73 2.69
C LEU A 96 -1.55 11.17 2.17
N GLU A 97 -2.40 12.05 2.70
CA GLU A 97 -2.36 13.49 2.40
C GLU A 97 -1.07 14.14 2.90
N ILE A 98 -0.55 13.73 4.07
CA ILE A 98 0.73 14.25 4.59
C ILE A 98 1.91 13.78 3.75
N LEU A 99 1.92 12.49 3.39
CA LEU A 99 2.97 11.93 2.53
C LEU A 99 2.91 12.44 1.09
N ASN A 100 1.76 12.99 0.68
CA ASN A 100 1.58 13.67 -0.60
C ASN A 100 1.64 15.21 -0.46
N GLY A 101 2.04 15.75 0.70
CA GLY A 101 2.29 17.20 0.89
C GLY A 101 1.05 18.07 1.16
N ASN A 102 -0.15 17.50 1.21
CA ASN A 102 -1.41 18.24 1.36
C ASN A 102 -1.70 18.68 2.80
N LYS A 103 -0.98 18.16 3.81
CA LYS A 103 -1.14 18.53 5.23
C LYS A 103 0.22 18.54 5.96
N PRO A 104 0.43 19.45 6.94
CA PRO A 104 1.64 19.49 7.73
C PRO A 104 1.71 18.32 8.72
N PHE A 105 2.92 17.85 9.04
CA PHE A 105 3.13 16.70 9.94
C PHE A 105 2.52 16.91 11.35
N SER A 106 2.47 18.17 11.81
CA SER A 106 1.85 18.56 13.08
C SER A 106 0.34 18.28 13.14
N SER A 107 -0.35 18.19 11.99
CA SER A 107 -1.79 17.90 11.97
C SER A 107 -2.11 16.50 12.53
N LEU A 108 -1.12 15.59 12.57
CA LEU A 108 -1.27 14.24 13.13
C LEU A 108 -1.45 14.20 14.64
N PHE A 109 -0.97 15.23 15.33
CA PHE A 109 -0.96 15.29 16.79
C PHE A 109 -2.05 16.21 17.34
N SER A 110 -2.85 16.82 16.46
CA SER A 110 -3.85 17.82 16.82
C SER A 110 -5.11 17.24 17.48
N LYS A 111 -5.41 15.96 17.28
CA LYS A 111 -6.57 15.27 17.86
C LYS A 111 -6.11 14.13 18.77
N LYS A 112 -6.67 14.07 20.00
CA LYS A 112 -6.39 12.98 20.97
C LYS A 112 -6.67 11.58 20.40
N SER A 113 -7.69 11.43 19.56
CA SER A 113 -8.02 10.18 18.86
C SER A 113 -6.94 9.74 17.86
N LEU A 114 -6.31 10.69 17.16
CA LEU A 114 -5.21 10.40 16.23
C LEU A 114 -3.94 9.98 16.97
N LEU A 115 -3.65 10.60 18.12
CA LEU A 115 -2.50 10.26 18.94
C LEU A 115 -2.60 8.82 19.47
N LEU A 116 -3.79 8.38 19.88
CA LEU A 116 -4.06 6.99 20.24
C LEU A 116 -3.81 6.02 19.08
N VAL A 117 -4.25 6.38 17.87
CA VAL A 117 -4.01 5.57 16.66
C VAL A 117 -2.51 5.43 16.40
N TYR A 118 -1.73 6.52 16.45
CA TYR A 118 -0.28 6.44 16.24
C TYR A 118 0.43 5.67 17.35
N PHE A 119 -0.01 5.82 18.60
CA PHE A 119 0.51 5.03 19.71
C PHE A 119 0.32 3.52 19.50
N LEU A 120 -0.79 3.09 18.90
CA LEU A 120 -1.01 1.68 18.53
C LEU A 120 -0.24 1.27 17.26
N LEU A 121 -0.14 2.13 16.26
CA LEU A 121 0.51 1.82 14.98
C LEU A 121 2.03 1.69 15.10
N VAL A 122 2.69 2.49 15.94
CA VAL A 122 4.16 2.49 16.04
C VAL A 122 4.69 1.13 16.48
N PRO A 123 4.20 0.49 17.57
CA PRO A 123 4.61 -0.87 17.93
C PRO A 123 4.33 -1.89 16.84
N ILE A 124 3.17 -1.83 16.18
CA ILE A 124 2.81 -2.74 15.07
C ILE A 124 3.81 -2.58 13.91
N PHE A 125 4.15 -1.34 13.56
CA PHE A 125 5.13 -1.02 12.53
C PHE A 125 6.53 -1.54 12.89
N LEU A 126 6.97 -1.40 14.14
CA LEU A 126 8.25 -1.95 14.59
C LEU A 126 8.29 -3.48 14.52
N VAL A 127 7.20 -4.17 14.90
CA VAL A 127 7.08 -5.63 14.75
C VAL A 127 7.10 -6.03 13.27
N LEU A 128 6.46 -5.26 12.40
CA LEU A 128 6.51 -5.47 10.94
C LEU A 128 7.94 -5.37 10.41
N LEU A 129 8.70 -4.34 10.79
CA LEU A 129 10.09 -4.17 10.39
C LEU A 129 10.97 -5.32 10.90
N PHE A 130 10.81 -5.70 12.16
CA PHE A 130 11.54 -6.82 12.76
C PHE A 130 11.27 -8.13 12.00
N LYS A 131 10.00 -8.41 11.68
CA LYS A 131 9.61 -9.58 10.90
C LYS A 131 10.25 -9.59 9.52
N TRP A 132 10.18 -8.47 8.79
CA TRP A 132 10.79 -8.38 7.45
C TRP A 132 12.31 -8.52 7.51
N PHE A 133 12.96 -7.92 8.51
CA PHE A 133 14.41 -8.09 8.73
C PHE A 133 14.79 -9.57 8.90
N HIS A 134 14.09 -10.31 9.77
CA HIS A 134 14.34 -11.73 9.98
C HIS A 134 14.02 -12.57 8.74
N PHE A 135 12.96 -12.23 8.01
CA PHE A 135 12.62 -12.88 6.75
C PHE A 135 13.74 -12.71 5.70
N PHE A 136 14.21 -11.48 5.47
CA PHE A 136 15.30 -11.22 4.51
C PHE A 136 16.61 -11.86 4.96
N LYS A 137 16.97 -11.76 6.25
CA LYS A 137 18.15 -12.44 6.81
C LYS A 137 18.06 -13.95 6.62
N PHE A 138 16.90 -14.54 6.91
CA PHE A 138 16.66 -15.94 6.65
C PHE A 138 16.93 -16.22 5.18
N TYR A 139 16.29 -15.49 4.25
CA TYR A 139 16.38 -15.72 2.82
C TYR A 139 17.79 -15.60 2.23
N SER A 140 18.57 -14.60 2.63
CA SER A 140 19.92 -14.35 2.11
C SER A 140 20.99 -15.37 2.53
N THR A 141 20.76 -16.14 3.59
CA THR A 141 21.82 -16.96 4.22
C THR A 141 21.87 -18.43 3.78
N LYS A 142 20.87 -18.93 3.04
CA LYS A 142 20.82 -20.32 2.58
C LYS A 142 20.39 -20.43 1.13
N LYS A 143 20.83 -21.50 0.46
CA LYS A 143 20.25 -21.95 -0.81
C LYS A 143 18.78 -22.32 -0.59
N ARG A 144 17.94 -21.93 -1.53
CA ARG A 144 16.48 -22.10 -1.42
C ARG A 144 15.98 -23.23 -2.29
N SER A 145 14.91 -23.84 -1.82
CA SER A 145 14.04 -24.67 -2.64
C SER A 145 13.31 -23.81 -3.67
N PHE A 146 12.85 -24.46 -4.75
CA PHE A 146 12.02 -23.81 -5.76
C PHE A 146 10.75 -23.18 -5.14
N SER A 147 10.14 -23.86 -4.16
CA SER A 147 8.93 -23.38 -3.46
C SER A 147 9.15 -22.06 -2.71
N GLU A 148 10.32 -21.87 -2.11
CA GLU A 148 10.68 -20.60 -1.43
C GLU A 148 10.86 -19.45 -2.44
N TYR A 149 11.49 -19.71 -3.59
CA TYR A 149 11.58 -18.72 -4.68
C TYR A 149 10.23 -18.36 -5.26
N PHE A 150 9.38 -19.37 -5.47
CA PHE A 150 8.02 -19.17 -5.95
C PHE A 150 7.22 -18.27 -4.99
N PHE A 151 7.37 -18.43 -3.68
CA PHE A 151 6.73 -17.56 -2.70
C PHE A 151 7.15 -16.09 -2.84
N PHE A 152 8.43 -15.81 -3.06
CA PHE A 152 8.91 -14.44 -3.27
C PHE A 152 8.35 -13.82 -4.56
N VAL A 153 8.35 -14.59 -5.65
CA VAL A 153 7.72 -14.18 -6.92
C VAL A 153 6.23 -13.91 -6.72
N PHE A 154 5.55 -14.72 -5.91
CA PHE A 154 4.14 -14.56 -5.62
C PHE A 154 3.84 -13.30 -4.79
N ILE A 155 4.66 -12.96 -3.79
CA ILE A 155 4.57 -11.66 -3.09
C ILE A 155 4.80 -10.52 -4.08
N GLY A 156 5.84 -10.60 -4.91
CA GLY A 156 6.14 -9.58 -5.91
C GLY A 156 4.98 -9.36 -6.88
N TYR A 157 4.43 -10.44 -7.43
CA TYR A 157 3.23 -10.42 -8.28
C TYR A 157 2.05 -9.75 -7.58
N TYR A 158 1.82 -10.09 -6.31
CA TYR A 158 0.71 -9.52 -5.55
C TYR A 158 0.88 -8.00 -5.33
N VAL A 159 2.10 -7.57 -4.99
CA VAL A 159 2.46 -6.14 -4.89
C VAL A 159 2.26 -5.42 -6.22
N LEU A 160 2.62 -6.04 -7.34
CA LEU A 160 2.44 -5.48 -8.67
C LEU A 160 0.98 -5.41 -9.10
N ILE A 161 0.13 -6.35 -8.71
CA ILE A 161 -1.30 -6.28 -9.03
C ILE A 161 -2.01 -5.22 -8.19
N THR A 162 -1.71 -5.18 -6.90
CA THR A 162 -2.37 -4.25 -5.98
C THR A 162 -1.88 -2.81 -6.16
N GLY A 163 -0.59 -2.60 -6.44
CA GLY A 163 -0.04 -1.28 -6.75
C GLY A 163 -0.42 -0.22 -5.70
N PRO A 164 -0.94 0.96 -6.11
CA PRO A 164 -1.27 2.04 -5.18
C PRO A 164 -2.35 1.71 -4.14
N VAL A 165 -3.22 0.73 -4.38
CA VAL A 165 -4.24 0.32 -3.39
C VAL A 165 -3.70 -0.72 -2.40
N ASN A 166 -2.45 -1.16 -2.53
CA ASN A 166 -1.89 -2.12 -1.60
C ASN A 166 -1.92 -1.58 -0.15
N CYS A 167 -2.38 -2.42 0.78
CA CYS A 167 -2.52 -2.08 2.19
C CYS A 167 -2.34 -3.32 3.07
N SER A 168 -2.28 -3.11 4.39
CA SER A 168 -2.16 -4.18 5.39
C SER A 168 -3.13 -5.35 5.16
N ARG A 169 -4.38 -5.05 4.80
CA ARG A 169 -5.46 -6.03 4.60
C ARG A 169 -5.14 -7.01 3.48
N TYR A 170 -4.59 -6.50 2.38
CA TYR A 170 -4.19 -7.30 1.24
C TYR A 170 -2.94 -8.15 1.54
N MET A 171 -2.12 -7.72 2.49
CA MET A 171 -0.96 -8.49 2.94
C MET A 171 -1.31 -9.59 3.95
N MET A 172 -2.50 -9.59 4.57
CA MET A 172 -2.88 -10.51 5.67
C MET A 172 -2.60 -12.00 5.39
N PRO A 173 -2.98 -12.57 4.23
CA PRO A 173 -2.71 -13.98 3.93
C PRO A 173 -1.21 -14.31 3.98
N PHE A 174 -0.36 -13.38 3.54
CA PHE A 174 1.09 -13.54 3.55
C PHE A 174 1.69 -13.41 4.95
N GLN A 175 1.04 -12.68 5.86
CA GLN A 175 1.55 -12.47 7.22
C GLN A 175 1.75 -13.79 7.96
N PHE A 176 0.82 -14.74 7.82
CA PHE A 176 0.92 -16.06 8.47
C PHE A 176 2.12 -16.86 7.96
N VAL A 177 2.34 -16.85 6.64
CA VAL A 177 3.49 -17.55 6.03
C VAL A 177 4.81 -16.87 6.42
N LEU A 178 4.86 -15.53 6.46
CA LEU A 178 6.05 -14.81 6.92
C LEU A 178 6.38 -15.13 8.39
N ILE A 179 5.37 -15.25 9.25
CA ILE A 179 5.56 -15.60 10.66
C ILE A 179 6.19 -16.99 10.80
N THR A 180 5.77 -17.99 10.02
CA THR A 180 6.38 -19.33 10.11
C THR A 180 7.87 -19.31 9.73
N PHE A 181 8.25 -18.56 8.69
CA PHE A 181 9.65 -18.36 8.33
C PHE A 181 10.47 -17.68 9.44
N VAL A 182 9.91 -16.65 10.08
CA VAL A 182 10.56 -15.97 11.20
C VAL A 182 10.75 -16.92 12.39
N LEU A 183 9.73 -17.70 12.76
CA LEU A 183 9.81 -18.66 13.86
C LEU A 183 10.89 -19.72 13.61
N VAL A 184 10.96 -20.26 12.40
CA VAL A 184 12.02 -21.21 12.00
C VAL A 184 13.40 -20.54 12.10
N SER A 185 13.55 -19.32 11.57
CA SER A 185 14.83 -18.60 11.62
C SER A 185 15.30 -18.33 13.06
N VAL A 186 14.40 -17.89 13.94
CA VAL A 186 14.74 -17.61 15.35
C VAL A 186 15.10 -18.90 16.08
N ASN A 187 14.35 -19.97 15.87
CA ASN A 187 14.62 -21.26 16.51
C ASN A 187 15.98 -21.85 16.09
N GLU A 188 16.30 -21.79 14.80
CA GLU A 188 17.61 -22.24 14.30
C GLU A 188 18.78 -21.43 14.88
N ASN A 189 18.65 -20.10 14.98
CA ASN A 189 19.68 -19.26 15.58
C ASN A 189 19.88 -19.61 17.07
N LYS A 190 18.79 -19.90 17.79
CA LYS A 190 18.85 -20.34 19.19
C LYS A 190 19.60 -21.67 19.33
N LEU A 191 19.32 -22.64 18.46
CA LEU A 191 19.99 -23.95 18.45
C LEU A 191 21.49 -23.82 18.15
N LYS A 192 21.87 -23.00 17.16
CA LYS A 192 23.29 -22.75 16.84
C LYS A 192 24.05 -22.15 18.02
N ASN A 193 23.47 -21.14 18.67
CA ASN A 193 24.08 -20.50 19.83
C ASN A 193 24.19 -21.45 21.04
N ALA A 194 23.22 -22.37 21.21
CA ALA A 194 23.27 -23.39 22.25
C ALA A 194 24.31 -24.50 21.99
N SER A 195 24.63 -24.79 20.72
CA SER A 195 25.65 -25.78 20.35
C SER A 195 27.09 -25.24 20.39
N GLN A 196 27.27 -23.93 20.62
CA GLN A 196 28.58 -23.26 20.67
C GLN A 196 29.01 -22.88 22.10
N ASN A 197 28.16 -23.12 23.09
CA ASN A 197 28.43 -23.00 24.52
C ASN A 197 28.55 -24.39 25.15
#